data_AF-A0A853IJS0-F1
#
_entry.id   AF-A0A853IJS0-F1
#
_cell.length_a   1.000
_cell.length_b   1.000
_cell.length_c   1.000
_cell.angle_alpha   90.00
_cell.angle_beta   90.00
_cell.angle_gamma   90.00
#
_symmetry.space_group_name_H-M   'P 1'
#
loop_
_entity.id
_entity.type
_entity.pdbx_description
1 polymer ?
#
loop_
_entity_poly.entity_id
_entity_poly.type
_entity_poly.pdbx_seq_one_letter_code
_entity_poly.pdbx_strand_id
1 'polypeptide(L)'
;KLKQGLNKPKTTLSAQVQKKLSIKPKAKPVAKVKPKQQKKKKELVELPPPPKCSTKKALRILRERFPNAFNDEMKPLKPAIANDVYDLVNDVMSQQKLRHAIRAYQRIPQYMLNEATAGMPVLDKEGNKHDEVTQAIAEQRMNRIKSRAERGRTKEQKALELLEPVYS
;
A
#
# COMPACT_ATOMS: atom_id res chain seq x y z
N LYS A 1 60.63 -5.20 31.95
CA LYS A 1 61.27 -4.29 30.98
C LYS A 1 60.34 -4.09 29.79
N LEU A 2 59.90 -2.84 29.55
CA LEU A 2 59.35 -2.22 28.30
C LEU A 2 58.14 -2.92 27.64
N LYS A 3 56.88 -2.62 27.99
CA LYS A 3 55.99 -1.47 27.65
C LYS A 3 55.77 -1.21 26.14
N GLN A 4 54.51 -1.38 25.77
CA GLN A 4 53.86 -1.23 24.46
C GLN A 4 53.95 0.21 23.93
N GLY A 5 54.27 0.33 22.63
CA GLY A 5 54.33 1.60 21.91
C GLY A 5 52.95 2.06 21.43
N LEU A 6 52.42 3.07 22.12
CA LEU A 6 51.33 3.93 21.66
C LEU A 6 51.88 4.86 20.57
N ASN A 7 51.32 4.86 19.37
CA ASN A 7 51.65 5.89 18.37
C ASN A 7 50.36 6.53 17.82
N LYS A 8 50.14 7.78 18.20
CA LYS A 8 49.16 8.69 17.61
C LYS A 8 49.95 9.78 16.90
N PRO A 9 49.61 10.14 15.66
CA PRO A 9 49.84 11.49 15.17
C PRO A 9 48.58 12.33 15.33
N LYS A 10 48.71 13.41 16.11
CA LYS A 10 47.83 14.58 16.13
C LYS A 10 48.09 15.35 14.84
N THR A 11 47.06 15.67 14.06
CA THR A 11 47.13 16.73 13.05
C THR A 11 46.17 17.85 13.38
N THR A 12 46.75 19.03 13.26
CA THR A 12 46.36 20.35 13.72
C THR A 12 45.30 21.00 12.83
N LEU A 13 44.45 21.81 13.47
CA LEU A 13 43.62 22.85 12.87
C LEU A 13 44.45 23.86 12.05
N SER A 14 43.94 24.24 10.87
CA SER A 14 44.16 25.57 10.26
C SER A 14 42.91 25.87 9.40
N ALA A 15 42.07 26.82 9.78
CA ALA A 15 42.19 28.27 9.58
C ALA A 15 41.86 28.72 8.14
N GLN A 16 40.66 29.29 8.02
CA GLN A 16 40.33 30.50 7.26
C GLN A 16 40.71 30.58 5.77
N VAL A 17 39.68 30.55 4.92
CA VAL A 17 39.62 31.39 3.71
C VAL A 17 38.27 32.10 3.66
N GLN A 18 38.24 33.35 4.12
CA GLN A 18 37.24 34.35 3.77
C GLN A 18 37.82 35.24 2.67
N LYS A 19 37.19 35.30 1.49
CA LYS A 19 37.24 36.43 0.55
C LYS A 19 35.87 36.50 -0.13
N LYS A 20 34.97 37.39 0.34
CA LYS A 20 34.70 38.72 -0.26
C LYS A 20 34.60 38.68 -1.79
N LEU A 21 33.37 38.69 -2.31
CA LEU A 21 33.02 39.38 -3.54
C LEU A 21 31.64 40.02 -3.36
N SER A 22 31.68 41.33 -3.14
CA SER A 22 30.56 42.25 -3.16
C SER A 22 30.25 42.64 -4.60
N ILE A 23 29.04 42.36 -5.10
CA ILE A 23 28.46 43.11 -6.23
C ILE A 23 26.95 43.20 -6.01
N LYS A 24 26.48 44.39 -5.64
CA LYS A 24 25.07 44.79 -5.81
C LYS A 24 24.89 45.28 -7.25
N PRO A 25 23.75 44.97 -7.88
CA PRO A 25 23.01 46.03 -8.55
C PRO A 25 21.54 46.05 -8.13
N LYS A 26 21.06 47.27 -7.86
CA LYS A 26 19.64 47.60 -7.68
C LYS A 26 18.90 47.34 -8.99
N ALA A 27 17.86 46.52 -8.95
CA ALA A 27 16.84 46.44 -10.00
C ALA A 27 15.45 46.67 -9.39
N LYS A 28 14.69 47.53 -10.07
CA LYS A 28 13.37 48.09 -9.71
C LYS A 28 12.30 47.00 -9.49
N PRO A 29 11.27 47.25 -8.66
CA PRO A 29 10.12 46.35 -8.57
C PRO A 29 9.26 46.51 -9.83
N VAL A 30 9.34 45.56 -10.76
CA VAL A 30 8.37 45.43 -11.84
C VAL A 30 7.13 44.79 -11.26
N ALA A 31 6.03 45.53 -11.28
CA ALA A 31 4.70 45.07 -10.88
C ALA A 31 4.35 43.78 -11.66
N LYS A 32 4.34 42.64 -10.97
CA LYS A 32 3.75 41.41 -11.51
C LYS A 32 2.24 41.57 -11.52
N VAL A 33 1.72 41.99 -12.67
CA VAL A 33 0.33 41.81 -13.06
C VAL A 33 0.02 40.32 -12.97
N LYS A 34 -0.74 39.91 -11.96
CA LYS A 34 -1.28 38.56 -11.86
C LYS A 34 -2.20 38.35 -13.06
N PRO A 35 -1.95 37.37 -13.95
CA PRO A 35 -2.97 36.99 -14.92
C PRO A 35 -4.16 36.43 -14.13
N LYS A 36 -5.31 37.11 -14.22
CA LYS A 36 -6.60 36.56 -13.80
C LYS A 36 -6.82 35.30 -14.62
N GLN A 37 -6.41 34.14 -14.09
CA GLN A 37 -6.89 32.86 -14.57
C GLN A 37 -8.40 32.86 -14.32
N GLN A 38 -9.16 33.12 -15.39
CA GLN A 38 -10.56 32.81 -15.45
C GLN A 38 -10.66 31.29 -15.27
N LYS A 39 -10.86 30.85 -14.03
CA LYS A 39 -11.34 29.51 -13.73
C LYS A 39 -12.69 29.40 -14.41
N LYS A 40 -12.73 28.84 -15.63
CA LYS A 40 -13.93 28.19 -16.16
C LYS A 40 -14.36 27.23 -15.04
N LYS A 41 -15.40 27.60 -14.30
CA LYS A 41 -16.15 26.68 -13.45
C LYS A 41 -16.63 25.59 -14.41
N LYS A 42 -15.87 24.50 -14.53
CA LYS A 42 -16.44 23.23 -14.95
C LYS A 42 -17.57 23.01 -13.95
N GLU A 43 -18.79 23.04 -14.46
CA GLU A 43 -19.98 22.61 -13.77
C GLU A 43 -19.72 21.15 -13.38
N LEU A 44 -19.17 20.99 -12.18
CA LEU A 44 -18.98 19.69 -11.56
C LEU A 44 -20.39 19.28 -11.20
N VAL A 45 -21.00 18.47 -12.07
CA VAL A 45 -22.24 17.77 -11.76
C VAL A 45 -21.97 17.02 -10.47
N GLU A 46 -22.45 17.55 -9.34
CA GLU A 46 -22.35 16.89 -8.04
C GLU A 46 -23.21 15.63 -8.14
N LEU A 47 -22.57 14.51 -8.48
CA LEU A 47 -23.22 13.21 -8.37
C LEU A 47 -23.66 13.03 -6.91
N PRO A 48 -24.90 12.56 -6.67
CA PRO A 48 -25.37 12.32 -5.32
C PRO A 48 -24.41 11.35 -4.60
N PRO A 49 -24.15 11.56 -3.29
CA PRO A 49 -23.23 10.70 -2.56
C PRO A 49 -23.68 9.24 -2.66
N PRO A 50 -22.76 8.29 -2.91
CA PRO A 50 -23.12 6.89 -3.09
C PRO A 50 -23.83 6.36 -1.83
N PRO A 51 -24.86 5.52 -2.00
CA PRO A 51 -25.66 5.04 -0.89
C PRO A 51 -24.80 4.29 0.14
N LYS A 52 -25.19 4.38 1.42
CA LYS A 52 -24.52 3.67 2.52
C LYS A 52 -24.61 2.16 2.29
N CYS A 53 -23.54 1.57 1.77
CA CYS A 53 -23.46 0.14 1.49
C CYS A 53 -22.86 -0.61 2.70
N SER A 54 -23.46 -1.73 3.12
CA SER A 54 -22.88 -2.61 4.16
C SER A 54 -21.64 -3.32 3.63
N THR A 55 -20.74 -3.82 4.49
CA THR A 55 -19.51 -4.50 4.03
C THR A 55 -19.84 -5.81 3.31
N LYS A 56 -20.88 -6.52 3.77
CA LYS A 56 -21.40 -7.72 3.10
C LYS A 56 -21.96 -7.39 1.71
N LYS A 57 -22.74 -6.31 1.59
CA LYS A 57 -23.27 -5.86 0.29
C LYS A 57 -22.16 -5.42 -0.66
N ALA A 58 -21.13 -4.72 -0.16
CA ALA A 58 -19.97 -4.33 -0.96
C ALA A 58 -19.19 -5.54 -1.50
N LEU A 59 -18.97 -6.56 -0.67
CA LEU A 59 -18.36 -7.81 -1.13
C LEU A 59 -19.22 -8.52 -2.18
N ARG A 60 -20.54 -8.56 -1.99
CA ARG A 60 -21.46 -9.16 -2.98
C ARG A 60 -21.35 -8.46 -4.34
N ILE A 61 -21.36 -7.13 -4.36
CA ILE A 61 -21.15 -6.33 -5.58
C ILE A 61 -19.80 -6.65 -6.23
N LEU A 62 -18.73 -6.79 -5.44
CA LEU A 62 -17.41 -7.13 -5.99
C LEU A 62 -17.39 -8.53 -6.62
N ARG A 63 -18.07 -9.52 -6.02
CA ARG A 63 -18.22 -10.86 -6.61
C ARG A 63 -19.06 -10.84 -7.89
N GLU A 64 -20.13 -10.04 -7.91
CA GLU A 64 -21.02 -9.90 -9.08
C GLU A 64 -20.30 -9.19 -10.25
N ARG A 65 -19.56 -8.11 -9.99
CA ARG A 65 -18.88 -7.32 -11.05
C ARG A 65 -17.50 -7.87 -11.46
N PHE A 66 -16.80 -8.58 -10.56
CA PHE A 66 -15.46 -9.11 -10.80
C PHE A 66 -15.36 -10.57 -10.34
N PRO A 67 -16.17 -11.47 -10.94
CA PRO A 67 -16.29 -12.86 -10.48
C PRO A 67 -14.99 -13.64 -10.55
N ASN A 68 -14.11 -13.32 -11.51
CA ASN A 68 -12.83 -14.02 -11.67
C ASN A 68 -11.79 -13.63 -10.62
N ALA A 69 -11.84 -12.37 -10.15
CA ALA A 69 -10.93 -11.87 -9.14
C ALA A 69 -11.43 -12.16 -7.72
N PHE A 70 -12.72 -11.96 -7.47
CA PHE A 70 -13.36 -12.17 -6.17
C PHE A 70 -14.17 -13.46 -6.18
N ASN A 71 -13.51 -14.58 -6.43
CA ASN A 71 -14.14 -15.90 -6.43
C ASN A 71 -14.08 -16.57 -5.03
N ASP A 72 -14.65 -17.78 -4.95
CA ASP A 72 -14.63 -18.61 -3.74
C ASP A 72 -13.28 -19.31 -3.50
N GLU A 73 -12.42 -19.40 -4.52
CA GLU A 73 -11.05 -19.92 -4.37
C GLU A 73 -10.14 -18.97 -3.58
N MET A 74 -10.51 -17.68 -3.51
CA MET A 74 -9.82 -16.64 -2.73
C MET A 74 -8.34 -16.49 -3.05
N LYS A 75 -8.01 -16.46 -4.34
CA LYS A 75 -6.66 -16.24 -4.82
C LYS A 75 -6.11 -14.86 -4.41
N PRO A 76 -4.78 -14.72 -4.22
CA PRO A 76 -4.16 -13.44 -3.90
C PRO A 76 -4.49 -12.37 -4.94
N LEU A 77 -4.81 -11.16 -4.49
CA LEU A 77 -5.15 -10.04 -5.38
C LEU A 77 -3.93 -9.16 -5.65
N LYS A 78 -3.88 -8.58 -6.85
CA LYS A 78 -2.88 -7.59 -7.26
C LYS A 78 -2.72 -6.48 -6.21
N PRO A 79 -1.48 -6.06 -5.90
CA PRO A 79 -1.25 -4.90 -5.06
C PRO A 79 -2.03 -3.68 -5.58
N ALA A 80 -2.70 -2.97 -4.68
CA ALA A 80 -3.54 -1.82 -5.02
C ALA A 80 -4.73 -2.11 -5.97
N ILE A 81 -5.25 -3.34 -6.02
CA ILE A 81 -6.50 -3.72 -6.74
C ILE A 81 -7.69 -2.78 -6.46
N ALA A 82 -7.70 -2.15 -5.29
CA ALA A 82 -8.72 -1.16 -4.93
C ALA A 82 -8.78 0.03 -5.90
N ASN A 83 -7.65 0.46 -6.47
CA ASN A 83 -7.61 1.55 -7.44
C ASN A 83 -8.18 1.07 -8.79
N ASP A 84 -7.74 -0.11 -9.24
CA ASP A 84 -8.15 -0.71 -10.52
C ASP A 84 -9.67 -0.97 -10.59
N VAL A 85 -10.29 -1.25 -9.44
CA VAL A 85 -11.71 -1.55 -9.32
C VAL A 85 -12.53 -0.30 -8.99
N TYR A 86 -11.97 0.73 -8.35
CA TYR A 86 -12.73 1.88 -7.86
C TYR A 86 -13.45 2.64 -8.98
N ASP A 87 -12.78 2.86 -10.10
CA ASP A 87 -13.35 3.60 -11.24
C ASP A 87 -14.58 2.90 -11.83
N LEU A 88 -14.72 1.59 -11.60
CA LEU A 88 -15.80 0.75 -12.09
C LEU A 88 -16.92 0.53 -11.06
N VAL A 89 -16.76 0.99 -9.82
CA VAL A 89 -17.76 0.81 -8.73
C VAL A 89 -18.05 2.09 -7.94
N ASN A 90 -17.51 3.22 -8.39
CA ASN A 90 -17.69 4.52 -7.73
C ASN A 90 -19.15 5.00 -7.72
N ASP A 91 -19.97 4.48 -8.66
CA ASP A 91 -21.41 4.69 -8.77
C ASP A 91 -22.18 4.05 -7.60
N VAL A 92 -21.68 2.93 -7.07
CA VAL A 92 -22.38 2.12 -6.06
C VAL A 92 -21.77 2.17 -4.66
N MET A 93 -20.49 2.54 -4.52
CA MET A 93 -19.83 2.63 -3.21
C MET A 93 -18.67 3.62 -3.16
N SER A 94 -18.46 4.21 -1.97
CA SER A 94 -17.31 5.10 -1.75
C SER A 94 -15.97 4.34 -1.68
N GLN A 95 -14.88 5.05 -1.98
CA GLN A 95 -13.53 4.47 -1.96
C GLN A 95 -13.15 3.90 -0.58
N GLN A 96 -13.58 4.55 0.50
CA GLN A 96 -13.37 4.06 1.86
C GLN A 96 -14.09 2.73 2.10
N LYS A 97 -15.32 2.61 1.59
CA LYS A 97 -16.10 1.38 1.71
C LYS A 97 -15.47 0.24 0.92
N LEU A 98 -15.03 0.50 -0.31
CA LEU A 98 -14.29 -0.45 -1.14
C LEU A 98 -13.04 -0.98 -0.42
N ARG A 99 -12.19 -0.08 0.10
CA ARG A 99 -10.99 -0.46 0.86
C ARG A 99 -11.34 -1.32 2.08
N HIS A 100 -12.43 -0.99 2.78
CA HIS A 100 -12.86 -1.76 3.93
C HIS A 100 -13.40 -3.15 3.55
N ALA A 101 -14.13 -3.27 2.44
CA ALA A 101 -14.58 -4.54 1.89
C ALA A 101 -13.41 -5.44 1.49
N ILE A 102 -12.45 -4.90 0.72
CA ILE A 102 -11.24 -5.65 0.33
C ILE A 102 -10.46 -6.11 1.56
N ARG A 103 -10.27 -5.25 2.57
CA ARG A 103 -9.62 -5.67 3.84
C ARG A 103 -10.40 -6.76 4.59
N ALA A 104 -11.73 -6.78 4.48
CA ALA A 104 -12.54 -7.83 5.07
C ALA A 104 -12.38 -9.15 4.32
N TYR A 105 -12.33 -9.11 2.98
CA TYR A 105 -12.03 -10.26 2.12
C TYR A 105 -10.65 -10.84 2.42
N GLN A 106 -9.63 -10.00 2.51
CA GLN A 106 -8.26 -10.38 2.83
C GLN A 106 -8.06 -10.93 4.26
N ARG A 107 -9.09 -10.84 5.10
CA ARG A 107 -9.10 -11.43 6.46
C ARG A 107 -9.88 -12.73 6.54
N ILE A 108 -10.29 -13.29 5.42
CA ILE A 108 -10.87 -14.64 5.39
C ILE A 108 -9.70 -15.63 5.53
N PRO A 109 -9.80 -16.67 6.39
CA PRO A 109 -8.72 -17.62 6.61
C PRO A 109 -8.17 -18.24 5.32
N GLN A 110 -9.04 -18.65 4.41
CA GLN A 110 -8.63 -19.22 3.11
C GLN A 110 -7.80 -18.25 2.27
N TYR A 111 -8.17 -16.97 2.24
CA TYR A 111 -7.37 -15.95 1.55
C TYR A 111 -5.99 -15.80 2.21
N MET A 112 -5.95 -15.77 3.55
CA MET A 112 -4.69 -15.63 4.30
C MET A 112 -3.75 -16.81 4.08
N LEU A 113 -4.30 -18.03 3.99
CA LEU A 113 -3.59 -19.25 3.60
C LEU A 113 -2.95 -19.06 2.21
N ASN A 114 -3.76 -18.73 1.19
CA ASN A 114 -3.27 -18.57 -0.17
C ASN A 114 -2.23 -17.45 -0.33
N GLU A 115 -2.37 -16.34 0.43
CA GLU A 115 -1.39 -15.24 0.41
C GLU A 115 -0.08 -15.62 1.13
N ALA A 116 -0.09 -16.67 1.97
CA ALA A 116 1.06 -17.21 2.69
C ALA A 116 1.67 -18.44 2.00
N THR A 117 1.22 -18.80 0.79
CA THR A 117 1.73 -19.93 0.00
C THR A 117 2.49 -19.40 -1.21
N ALA A 118 3.75 -19.82 -1.35
CA ALA A 118 4.58 -19.44 -2.49
C ALA A 118 4.07 -20.09 -3.80
N GLY A 119 4.28 -19.41 -4.93
CA GLY A 119 3.84 -19.86 -6.26
C GLY A 119 2.36 -19.63 -6.56
N MET A 120 1.58 -19.10 -5.60
CA MET A 120 0.17 -18.77 -5.84
C MET A 120 0.05 -17.61 -6.83
N PRO A 121 -0.81 -17.73 -7.87
CA PRO A 121 -0.98 -16.67 -8.85
C PRO A 121 -1.70 -15.48 -8.24
N VAL A 122 -1.13 -14.30 -8.42
CA VAL A 122 -1.71 -13.02 -8.04
C VAL A 122 -2.62 -12.56 -9.18
N LEU A 123 -3.90 -12.34 -8.90
CA LEU A 123 -4.91 -12.00 -9.90
C LEU A 123 -5.17 -10.50 -9.98
N ASP A 124 -5.37 -9.98 -11.18
CA ASP A 124 -5.91 -8.65 -11.43
C ASP A 124 -7.45 -8.63 -11.37
N LYS A 125 -8.06 -7.49 -11.73
CA LYS A 125 -9.53 -7.30 -11.68
C LYS A 125 -10.29 -8.17 -12.69
N GLU A 126 -9.63 -8.58 -13.77
CA GLU A 126 -10.20 -9.42 -14.82
C GLU A 126 -10.02 -10.91 -14.51
N GLY A 127 -9.20 -11.22 -13.50
CA GLY A 127 -8.81 -12.58 -13.13
C GLY A 127 -7.59 -13.08 -13.89
N ASN A 128 -6.89 -12.20 -14.61
CA ASN A 128 -5.65 -12.56 -15.28
C ASN A 128 -4.53 -12.64 -14.25
N LYS A 129 -3.58 -13.53 -14.50
CA LYS A 129 -2.35 -13.64 -13.71
C LYS A 129 -1.51 -12.38 -13.93
N HIS A 130 -1.31 -11.63 -12.86
CA HIS A 130 -0.44 -10.45 -12.83
C HIS A 130 0.98 -10.81 -12.37
N ASP A 131 1.10 -11.66 -11.35
CA ASP A 131 2.37 -12.06 -10.73
C ASP A 131 2.19 -13.39 -9.97
N GLU A 132 3.20 -13.80 -9.21
CA GLU A 132 3.14 -14.90 -8.25
C GLU A 132 3.60 -14.46 -6.86
N VAL A 133 3.08 -15.13 -5.83
CA VAL A 133 3.57 -14.95 -4.47
C VAL A 133 4.98 -15.54 -4.37
N THR A 134 5.99 -14.69 -4.21
CA THR A 134 7.36 -15.14 -3.98
C THR A 134 7.52 -15.74 -2.59
N GLN A 135 8.54 -16.58 -2.41
CA GLN A 135 8.83 -17.20 -1.11
C GLN A 135 9.02 -16.16 0.01
N ALA A 136 9.75 -15.08 -0.27
CA ALA A 136 9.95 -14.00 0.70
C ALA A 136 8.64 -13.31 1.12
N ILE A 137 7.69 -13.14 0.18
CA ILE A 137 6.36 -12.58 0.49
C ILE A 137 5.55 -13.59 1.32
N ALA A 138 5.54 -14.86 0.93
CA ALA A 138 4.84 -15.92 1.64
C ALA A 138 5.29 -16.02 3.11
N GLU A 139 6.60 -16.04 3.36
CA GLU A 139 7.17 -16.07 4.71
C GLU A 139 6.79 -14.81 5.52
N GLN A 140 6.86 -13.62 4.91
CA GLN A 140 6.43 -12.39 5.56
C GLN A 140 4.95 -12.44 5.96
N ARG A 141 4.09 -12.99 5.10
CA ARG A 141 2.65 -13.14 5.36
C ARG A 141 2.39 -14.17 6.46
N MET A 142 3.07 -15.31 6.41
CA MET A 142 3.04 -16.33 7.46
C MET A 142 3.39 -15.75 8.83
N ASN A 143 4.51 -15.02 8.93
CA ASN A 143 4.96 -14.42 10.19
C ASN A 143 3.94 -13.40 10.74
N ARG A 144 3.27 -12.66 9.84
CA ARG A 144 2.20 -11.74 10.22
C ARG A 144 0.95 -12.47 10.73
N ILE A 145 0.60 -13.62 10.16
CA ILE A 145 -0.52 -14.45 10.62
C ILE A 145 -0.18 -15.01 12.01
N LYS A 146 1.00 -15.63 12.17
CA LYS A 146 1.52 -16.17 13.44
C LYS A 146 1.48 -15.14 14.58
N SER A 147 2.14 -14.00 14.38
CA SER A 147 2.22 -12.93 15.39
C SER A 147 0.85 -12.34 15.79
N ARG A 148 -0.18 -12.49 14.96
CA ARG A 148 -1.54 -12.04 15.28
C ARG A 148 -2.37 -13.13 15.93
N ALA A 149 -2.17 -14.39 15.53
CA ALA A 149 -2.76 -15.55 16.17
C ALA A 149 -2.32 -15.65 17.64
N GLU A 150 -1.03 -15.43 17.91
CA GLU A 150 -0.44 -15.36 19.27
C GLU A 150 -1.08 -14.27 20.15
N ARG A 151 -1.56 -13.18 19.54
CA ARG A 151 -2.28 -12.10 20.22
C ARG A 151 -3.78 -12.40 20.42
N GLY A 152 -4.21 -13.64 20.22
CA GLY A 152 -5.59 -14.08 20.43
C GLY A 152 -6.56 -13.66 19.32
N ARG A 153 -6.09 -13.39 18.10
CA ARG A 153 -6.99 -13.10 16.98
C ARG A 153 -7.54 -14.38 16.37
N THR A 154 -8.83 -14.64 16.61
CA THR A 154 -9.52 -15.87 16.17
C THR A 154 -9.48 -16.14 14.67
N LYS A 155 -9.43 -15.11 13.82
CA LYS A 155 -9.35 -15.30 12.36
C LYS A 155 -7.97 -15.77 11.92
N GLU A 156 -6.94 -15.18 12.50
CA GLU A 156 -5.55 -15.56 12.23
C GLU A 156 -5.21 -16.92 12.87
N GLN A 157 -5.79 -17.29 14.02
CA GLN A 157 -5.70 -18.64 14.58
C GLN A 157 -6.27 -19.70 13.63
N LYS A 158 -7.47 -19.48 13.09
CA LYS A 158 -8.06 -20.38 12.08
C LYS A 158 -7.24 -20.47 10.80
N ALA A 159 -6.61 -19.37 10.37
CA ALA A 159 -5.72 -19.39 9.22
C ALA A 159 -4.47 -20.25 9.50
N LEU A 160 -3.94 -20.19 10.72
CA LEU A 160 -2.80 -20.99 11.15
C LEU A 160 -3.13 -22.48 11.18
N GLU A 161 -4.27 -22.86 11.73
CA GLU A 161 -4.76 -24.25 11.76
C GLU A 161 -4.86 -24.87 10.35
N LEU A 162 -5.29 -24.07 9.36
CA LEU A 162 -5.32 -24.50 7.97
C LEU A 162 -3.93 -24.62 7.32
N LEU A 163 -2.90 -23.97 7.89
CA LEU A 163 -1.52 -23.97 7.40
C LEU A 163 -0.68 -25.12 7.97
N GLU A 164 -0.99 -25.60 9.18
CA GLU A 164 -0.25 -26.67 9.87
C GLU A 164 -0.15 -28.02 9.10
N PRO A 165 -1.19 -28.53 8.40
CA PRO A 165 -1.09 -29.82 7.71
C PRO A 165 -0.24 -29.79 6.42
N VAL A 166 0.22 -28.62 5.97
CA VAL A 166 1.00 -28.46 4.72
C VAL A 166 2.52 -28.47 4.96
N TYR A 167 2.95 -28.28 6.22
CA TYR A 167 4.37 -28.16 6.59
C TYR A 167 4.81 -29.18 7.65
N SER A 168 4.03 -30.25 7.87
CA SER A 168 4.39 -31.38 8.75
C SER A 168 5.18 -32.45 8.02
#